data_AF-A0A1S3JP30-F1
#
_entry.id   AF-A0A1S3JP30-F1
#
_cell.length_a   1.000
_cell.length_b   1.000
_cell.length_c   1.000
_cell.angle_alpha   90.00
_cell.angle_beta   90.00
_cell.angle_gamma   90.00
#
_symmetry.space_group_name_H-M   'P 1'
#
loop_
_entity.id
_entity.type
_entity.pdbx_description
1 polymer ?
#
loop_
_entity_poly.entity_id
_entity_poly.type
_entity_poly.pdbx_seq_one_letter_code
_entity_poly.pdbx_strand_id
1 'polypeptide(L)'
;MNWQILFVAMVALVVADEKCLEGPHHKDKPSPEGDGYVECLSWKQSSCCLANVTQEIATHKAKNLYNYHWDRCGTLSQACELYIKDEECFYQCEPALVRFPAAKKGYVKGIPICAKYCNVWFEACKNDLTCVVDWLADFNYTTGENHCPTGSQCRTFAEVYKNGQGLCERMWGEAFTYETSNNCMVMKFDSTKPNPNAQVQPKSSKASRLHFAWAAIVFVIFSLLR
;
A
#
# COMPACT_ATOMS: atom_id res chain seq x y z
N MET A 1 26.34 23.10 -33.17
CA MET A 1 26.25 22.49 -31.82
C MET A 1 25.16 21.44 -31.89
N ASN A 2 25.54 20.16 -31.72
CA ASN A 2 24.73 19.01 -32.14
C ASN A 2 23.44 18.89 -31.30
N TRP A 3 22.29 19.18 -31.93
CA TRP A 3 20.95 19.16 -31.30
C TRP A 3 20.51 17.77 -30.81
N GLN A 4 21.23 16.71 -31.19
CA GLN A 4 20.93 15.33 -30.77
C GLN A 4 21.29 15.02 -29.30
N ILE A 5 22.10 15.86 -28.64
CA ILE A 5 22.53 15.61 -27.25
C ILE A 5 21.48 16.07 -26.23
N LEU A 6 20.61 17.02 -26.60
CA LEU A 6 19.52 17.49 -25.73
C LEU A 6 18.31 16.55 -25.66
N PHE A 7 18.22 15.56 -26.57
CA PHE A 7 17.08 14.63 -26.62
C PHE A 7 17.26 13.36 -25.79
N VAL A 8 18.46 13.07 -25.28
CA VAL A 8 18.75 11.82 -24.52
C VAL A 8 18.65 12.01 -23.00
N ALA A 9 18.33 13.22 -22.52
CA ALA A 9 18.18 13.51 -21.09
C ALA A 9 16.74 13.80 -20.64
N MET A 10 15.72 13.42 -21.42
CA MET A 10 14.40 13.14 -20.83
C MET A 10 14.42 11.74 -20.22
N VAL A 11 15.32 11.55 -19.24
CA VAL A 11 15.15 10.50 -18.23
C VAL A 11 13.75 10.74 -17.67
N ALA A 12 12.89 9.72 -17.74
CA ALA A 12 11.60 9.76 -17.10
C ALA A 12 11.79 10.25 -15.66
N LEU A 13 11.50 11.52 -15.40
CA LEU A 13 11.30 12.05 -14.07
C LEU A 13 10.02 11.40 -13.58
N VAL A 14 10.12 10.12 -13.18
CA VAL A 14 9.21 9.58 -12.18
C VAL A 14 9.51 10.44 -10.96
N VAL A 15 8.67 11.47 -10.76
CA VAL A 15 8.78 12.35 -9.61
C VAL A 15 8.75 11.44 -8.39
N ALA A 16 9.88 11.34 -7.71
CA ALA A 16 9.94 10.63 -6.44
C ALA A 16 8.95 11.32 -5.50
N ASP A 17 8.19 10.53 -4.74
CA ASP A 17 7.33 11.11 -3.73
C ASP A 17 8.20 11.82 -2.69
N GLU A 18 8.03 13.13 -2.58
CA GLU A 18 8.87 13.95 -1.70
C GLU A 18 8.46 13.85 -0.22
N LYS A 19 7.46 13.03 0.11
CA LYS A 19 6.90 12.84 1.44
C LYS A 19 6.36 11.42 1.61
N CYS A 20 6.34 10.97 2.86
CA CYS A 20 5.59 9.78 3.26
C CYS A 20 4.25 10.16 3.88
N LEU A 21 3.45 9.14 4.23
CA LEU A 21 2.30 9.34 5.11
C LEU A 21 2.76 9.93 6.44
N GLU A 22 1.98 10.85 7.00
CA GLU A 22 2.22 11.35 8.36
C GLU A 22 1.77 10.26 9.35
N GLY A 23 2.68 9.75 10.19
CA GLY A 23 2.34 8.71 11.16
C GLY A 23 3.50 8.43 12.13
N PRO A 24 3.23 7.72 13.24
CA PRO A 24 4.25 7.45 14.26
C PRO A 24 5.38 6.52 13.78
N HIS A 25 5.14 5.74 12.73
CA HIS A 25 6.07 4.74 12.19
C HIS A 25 6.52 5.04 10.76
N HIS A 26 6.14 6.21 10.24
CA HIS A 26 6.52 6.70 8.92
C HIS A 26 7.64 7.75 9.05
N LYS A 27 8.59 7.72 8.12
CA LYS A 27 9.61 8.78 7.95
C LYS A 27 8.97 10.06 7.39
N ASP A 28 9.70 11.17 7.41
CA ASP A 28 9.24 12.40 6.72
C ASP A 28 9.28 12.25 5.19
N LYS A 29 10.31 11.55 4.68
CA LYS A 29 10.57 11.36 3.25
C LYS A 29 11.04 9.94 2.95
N PRO A 30 10.78 9.42 1.74
CA PRO A 30 11.35 8.16 1.31
C PRO A 30 12.87 8.23 1.23
N SER A 31 13.54 7.18 1.65
CA SER A 31 15.00 7.03 1.51
C SER A 31 15.41 5.56 1.42
N PRO A 32 16.60 5.26 0.87
CA PRO A 32 17.18 3.93 0.97
C PRO A 32 17.42 3.51 2.42
N GLU A 33 17.35 2.21 2.69
CA GLU A 33 17.57 1.59 4.00
C GLU A 33 18.76 0.62 3.97
N GLY A 34 19.48 0.53 5.10
CA GLY A 34 20.71 -0.26 5.23
C GLY A 34 20.48 -1.76 5.49
N ASP A 35 21.51 -2.43 6.01
CA ASP A 35 21.51 -3.89 6.22
C ASP A 35 20.56 -4.36 7.32
N GLY A 36 20.16 -3.48 8.24
CA GLY A 36 19.17 -3.77 9.27
C GLY A 36 17.73 -3.91 8.74
N TYR A 37 17.49 -3.60 7.47
CA TYR A 37 16.20 -3.71 6.81
C TYR A 37 15.99 -5.15 6.32
N VAL A 38 15.31 -5.94 7.14
CA VAL A 38 15.26 -7.41 7.03
C VAL A 38 13.95 -7.95 6.46
N GLU A 39 12.94 -7.10 6.37
CA GLU A 39 11.61 -7.41 5.85
C GLU A 39 11.11 -6.23 5.01
N CYS A 40 10.01 -6.38 4.28
CA CYS A 40 9.48 -5.31 3.41
C CYS A 40 10.46 -4.91 2.28
N LEU A 41 11.29 -5.87 1.85
CA LEU A 41 12.45 -5.64 0.98
C LEU A 41 12.12 -4.99 -0.38
N SER A 42 10.88 -5.12 -0.85
CA SER A 42 10.38 -4.42 -2.04
C SER A 42 10.68 -2.92 -2.01
N TRP A 43 10.68 -2.29 -0.83
CA TRP A 43 10.92 -0.85 -0.68
C TRP A 43 12.32 -0.47 -0.23
N LYS A 44 13.28 -1.40 -0.10
CA LYS A 44 14.60 -1.12 0.50
C LYS A 44 15.34 0.07 -0.13
N GLN A 45 15.18 0.33 -1.43
CA GLN A 45 15.85 1.43 -2.13
C GLN A 45 15.13 2.79 -1.98
N SER A 46 13.87 2.81 -1.59
CA SER A 46 13.07 4.01 -1.38
C SER A 46 11.88 3.66 -0.49
N SER A 47 12.11 3.64 0.83
CA SER A 47 11.12 3.21 1.82
C SER A 47 10.62 4.38 2.63
N CYS A 48 9.37 4.32 3.07
CA CYS A 48 8.78 5.21 4.08
C CYS A 48 8.84 4.69 5.51
N CYS A 49 9.31 3.46 5.73
CA CYS A 49 9.50 2.88 7.05
C CYS A 49 10.99 2.73 7.36
N LEU A 50 11.33 2.60 8.64
CA LEU A 50 12.69 2.37 9.13
C LEU A 50 12.96 0.87 9.33
N ALA A 51 14.25 0.50 9.35
CA ALA A 51 14.69 -0.87 9.66
C ALA A 51 14.03 -1.49 10.92
N ASN A 52 13.85 -0.73 12.01
CA ASN A 52 13.22 -1.24 13.24
C ASN A 52 11.76 -1.68 13.02
N VAL A 53 11.00 -0.97 12.18
CA VAL A 53 9.64 -1.36 11.79
C VAL A 53 9.66 -2.71 11.09
N THR A 54 10.61 -2.91 10.15
CA THR A 54 10.74 -4.19 9.44
C THR A 54 11.13 -5.36 10.36
N GLN A 55 11.97 -5.09 11.37
CA GLN A 55 12.36 -6.09 12.37
C GLN A 55 11.16 -6.49 13.26
N GLU A 56 10.32 -5.53 13.64
CA GLU A 56 9.09 -5.79 14.38
C GLU A 56 8.05 -6.57 13.55
N ILE A 57 7.91 -6.25 12.26
CA ILE A 57 7.07 -7.01 11.33
C ILE A 57 7.58 -8.45 11.19
N ALA A 58 8.90 -8.63 11.04
CA ALA A 58 9.52 -9.94 10.87
C ALA A 58 9.36 -10.84 12.10
N THR A 59 9.52 -10.27 13.30
CA THR A 59 9.68 -11.04 14.54
C THR A 59 8.38 -11.13 15.34
N HIS A 60 7.61 -10.05 15.38
CA HIS A 60 6.46 -9.89 16.27
C HIS A 60 5.16 -9.56 15.54
N LYS A 61 5.12 -9.69 14.20
CA LYS A 61 3.91 -9.43 13.41
C LYS A 61 3.32 -8.04 13.67
N ALA A 62 4.20 -7.03 13.77
CA ALA A 62 3.85 -5.63 14.11
C ALA A 62 3.15 -5.43 15.46
N LYS A 63 3.07 -6.45 16.33
CA LYS A 63 2.36 -6.37 17.61
C LYS A 63 2.82 -5.19 18.47
N ASN A 64 4.13 -4.97 18.57
CA ASN A 64 4.67 -3.91 19.41
C ASN A 64 4.47 -2.50 18.83
N LEU A 65 4.10 -2.39 17.55
CA LEU A 65 3.82 -1.09 16.92
C LEU A 65 2.44 -0.55 17.33
N TYR A 66 1.47 -1.44 17.57
CA TYR A 66 0.04 -1.10 17.75
C TYR A 66 -0.66 -1.79 18.92
N ASN A 67 0.02 -2.66 19.66
CA ASN A 67 -0.60 -3.61 20.58
C ASN A 67 -1.72 -4.43 19.91
N TYR A 68 -1.41 -4.96 18.72
CA TYR A 68 -2.36 -5.60 17.82
C TYR A 68 -1.89 -7.03 17.48
N HIS A 69 -2.81 -7.99 17.41
CA HIS A 69 -2.50 -9.38 17.04
C HIS A 69 -3.31 -9.80 15.82
N TRP A 70 -2.64 -10.41 14.84
CA TRP A 70 -3.26 -10.90 13.61
C TRP A 70 -4.00 -12.24 13.80
N ASP A 71 -3.72 -12.98 14.89
CA ASP A 71 -4.08 -14.38 15.08
C ASP A 71 -5.06 -14.62 16.26
N ARG A 72 -6.05 -13.72 16.44
CA ARG A 72 -7.06 -13.82 17.51
C ARG A 72 -7.98 -15.04 17.41
N CYS A 73 -8.02 -15.71 16.26
CA CYS A 73 -8.76 -16.94 16.04
C CYS A 73 -7.85 -18.18 15.90
N GLY A 74 -6.61 -18.09 16.38
CA GLY A 74 -5.58 -19.11 16.21
C GLY A 74 -4.54 -18.71 15.17
N THR A 75 -3.42 -19.43 15.18
CA THR A 75 -2.28 -19.15 14.32
C THR A 75 -2.66 -19.18 12.85
N LEU A 76 -2.33 -18.10 12.13
CA LEU A 76 -2.47 -18.05 10.67
C LEU A 76 -1.55 -19.08 10.00
N SER A 77 -2.00 -19.64 8.89
CA SER A 77 -1.19 -20.42 7.99
C SER A 77 -0.02 -19.57 7.48
N GLN A 78 1.12 -20.22 7.21
CA GLN A 78 2.30 -19.53 6.70
C GLN A 78 2.00 -18.77 5.40
N ALA A 79 1.16 -19.34 4.54
CA ALA A 79 0.75 -18.70 3.28
C ALA A 79 -0.04 -17.41 3.55
N CYS A 80 -1.00 -17.43 4.47
CA CYS A 80 -1.79 -16.25 4.81
C CYS A 80 -0.95 -15.17 5.50
N GLU A 81 -0.13 -15.56 6.47
CA GLU A 81 0.71 -14.63 7.24
C GLU A 81 1.65 -13.82 6.32
N LEU A 82 2.19 -14.44 5.26
CA LEU A 82 3.01 -13.72 4.27
C LEU A 82 2.24 -12.58 3.58
N TYR A 83 0.95 -12.74 3.32
CA TYR A 83 0.14 -11.69 2.71
C TYR A 83 -0.29 -10.60 3.69
N ILE A 84 -0.62 -10.96 4.94
CA ILE A 84 -0.86 -9.94 5.99
C ILE A 84 0.41 -9.11 6.20
N LYS A 85 1.57 -9.77 6.15
CA LYS A 85 2.86 -9.11 6.22
C LYS A 85 3.14 -8.19 5.03
N ASP A 86 2.90 -8.66 3.81
CA ASP A 86 3.05 -7.84 2.60
C ASP A 86 2.16 -6.58 2.68
N GLU A 87 0.93 -6.71 3.19
CA GLU A 87 0.02 -5.59 3.40
C GLU A 87 0.53 -4.60 4.45
N GLU A 88 0.98 -5.07 5.61
CA GLU A 88 1.60 -4.20 6.63
C GLU A 88 2.84 -3.47 6.07
N CYS A 89 3.69 -4.19 5.34
CA CYS A 89 4.84 -3.59 4.65
C CYS A 89 4.43 -2.53 3.63
N PHE A 90 3.37 -2.79 2.85
CA PHE A 90 2.83 -1.82 1.91
C PHE A 90 2.38 -0.56 2.62
N TYR A 91 1.61 -0.68 3.71
CA TYR A 91 1.14 0.46 4.48
C TYR A 91 2.28 1.28 5.13
N GLN A 92 3.28 0.61 5.71
CA GLN A 92 4.40 1.29 6.36
C GLN A 92 5.40 1.91 5.38
N CYS A 93 5.67 1.22 4.28
CA CYS A 93 6.89 1.46 3.50
C CYS A 93 6.64 2.07 2.11
N GLU A 94 5.42 2.01 1.55
CA GLU A 94 5.11 2.50 0.19
C GLU A 94 5.03 4.03 0.09
N PRO A 95 5.92 4.69 -0.67
CA PRO A 95 5.84 6.14 -0.88
C PRO A 95 4.62 6.62 -1.65
N ALA A 96 4.13 5.85 -2.62
CA ALA A 96 3.08 6.30 -3.53
C ALA A 96 1.70 6.45 -2.87
N LEU A 97 1.52 5.96 -1.64
CA LEU A 97 0.28 6.12 -0.87
C LEU A 97 -0.08 7.59 -0.61
N VAL A 98 0.92 8.46 -0.44
CA VAL A 98 0.72 9.88 -0.14
C VAL A 98 -0.02 10.64 -1.26
N ARG A 99 -0.02 10.10 -2.48
CA ARG A 99 -0.63 10.73 -3.66
C ARG A 99 -2.15 10.68 -3.62
N PHE A 100 -2.73 9.77 -2.84
CA PHE A 100 -4.17 9.57 -2.83
C PHE A 100 -4.85 10.69 -2.03
N PRO A 101 -5.91 11.33 -2.55
CA PRO A 101 -6.48 12.54 -1.94
C PRO A 101 -6.94 12.40 -0.47
N ALA A 102 -7.28 11.18 -0.05
CA ALA A 102 -7.68 10.89 1.32
C ALA A 102 -6.52 10.61 2.27
N ALA A 103 -5.28 10.52 1.76
CA ALA A 103 -4.09 10.24 2.55
C ALA A 103 -3.84 11.38 3.56
N LYS A 104 -4.09 11.13 4.85
CA LYS A 104 -3.90 12.14 5.91
C LYS A 104 -3.69 11.46 7.26
N LYS A 105 -2.63 11.82 7.99
CA LYS A 105 -2.35 11.30 9.34
C LYS A 105 -2.45 9.77 9.42
N GLY A 106 -1.82 9.07 8.48
CA GLY A 106 -1.80 7.62 8.40
C GLY A 106 -3.08 6.99 7.88
N TYR A 107 -4.16 7.75 7.70
CA TYR A 107 -5.37 7.25 7.05
C TYR A 107 -5.18 7.20 5.53
N VAL A 108 -5.63 6.12 4.91
CA VAL A 108 -5.73 5.96 3.45
C VAL A 108 -7.14 5.49 3.09
N LYS A 109 -7.60 5.82 1.89
CA LYS A 109 -8.92 5.42 1.39
C LYS A 109 -8.88 5.18 -0.11
N GLY A 110 -9.53 4.11 -0.55
CA GLY A 110 -9.73 3.82 -1.96
C GLY A 110 -8.44 3.59 -2.75
N ILE A 111 -7.42 3.00 -2.11
CA ILE A 111 -6.20 2.61 -2.81
C ILE A 111 -6.55 1.43 -3.75
N PRO A 112 -6.29 1.52 -5.06
CA PRO A 112 -6.70 0.51 -6.02
C PRO A 112 -5.72 -0.67 -5.97
N ILE A 113 -6.08 -1.77 -5.33
CA ILE A 113 -5.24 -2.97 -5.28
C ILE A 113 -5.59 -3.87 -6.47
N CYS A 114 -4.56 -4.37 -7.15
CA CYS A 114 -4.76 -5.19 -8.33
C CYS A 114 -5.61 -6.42 -7.99
N ALA A 115 -6.66 -6.64 -8.76
CA ALA A 115 -7.59 -7.76 -8.64
C ALA A 115 -6.88 -9.12 -8.49
N LYS A 116 -5.84 -9.33 -9.30
CA LYS A 116 -5.01 -10.55 -9.23
C LYS A 116 -4.33 -10.72 -7.87
N TYR A 117 -3.81 -9.64 -7.28
CA TYR A 117 -3.17 -9.68 -5.97
C TYR A 117 -4.19 -10.03 -4.88
N CYS A 118 -5.34 -9.35 -4.86
CA CYS A 118 -6.45 -9.62 -3.95
C CYS A 118 -6.93 -11.08 -4.01
N ASN A 119 -7.05 -11.64 -5.21
CA ASN A 119 -7.50 -13.01 -5.39
C ASN A 119 -6.51 -14.03 -4.84
N VAL A 120 -5.20 -13.85 -5.08
CA VAL A 120 -4.20 -14.78 -4.55
C VAL A 120 -4.04 -14.63 -3.03
N TRP A 121 -4.13 -13.41 -2.50
CA TRP A 121 -4.20 -13.19 -1.05
C TRP A 121 -5.37 -13.95 -0.43
N PHE A 122 -6.58 -13.78 -0.99
CA PHE A 122 -7.75 -14.52 -0.50
C PHE A 122 -7.55 -16.03 -0.58
N GLU A 123 -7.05 -16.57 -1.70
CA GLU A 123 -6.81 -18.00 -1.83
C GLU A 123 -5.81 -18.54 -0.81
N ALA A 124 -4.78 -17.75 -0.47
CA ALA A 124 -3.80 -18.11 0.57
C ALA A 124 -4.42 -18.13 1.97
N CYS A 125 -5.39 -17.26 2.25
CA CYS A 125 -6.02 -17.11 3.56
C CYS A 125 -7.37 -17.81 3.73
N LYS A 126 -7.99 -18.35 2.68
CA LYS A 126 -9.42 -18.72 2.71
C LYS A 126 -9.83 -19.71 3.82
N ASN A 127 -8.89 -20.54 4.29
CA ASN A 127 -9.12 -21.52 5.35
C ASN A 127 -8.69 -21.03 6.75
N ASP A 128 -8.00 -19.90 6.82
CA ASP A 128 -7.66 -19.22 8.07
C ASP A 128 -8.90 -18.58 8.69
N LEU A 129 -8.81 -18.26 9.99
CA LEU A 129 -9.96 -17.86 10.78
C LEU A 129 -9.88 -16.39 11.19
N THR A 130 -11.02 -15.71 11.18
CA THR A 130 -11.23 -14.38 11.79
C THR A 130 -12.56 -14.36 12.53
N CYS A 131 -12.68 -13.49 13.52
CA CYS A 131 -13.92 -13.26 14.28
C CYS A 131 -14.60 -11.92 13.92
N VAL A 132 -13.96 -11.13 13.06
CA VAL A 132 -14.46 -9.82 12.61
C VAL A 132 -14.30 -9.66 11.10
N VAL A 133 -15.05 -8.73 10.51
CA VAL A 133 -14.96 -8.39 9.08
C VAL A 133 -13.94 -7.28 8.89
N ASP A 134 -14.14 -6.14 9.56
CA ASP A 134 -13.26 -4.97 9.52
C ASP A 134 -12.27 -5.02 10.68
N TRP A 135 -11.01 -5.29 10.34
CA TRP A 135 -9.89 -5.41 11.26
C TRP A 135 -9.43 -4.07 11.86
N LEU A 136 -9.89 -2.92 11.32
CA LEU A 136 -9.70 -1.61 11.94
C LEU A 136 -10.78 -1.32 12.98
N ALA A 137 -12.03 -1.65 12.68
CA ALA A 137 -13.19 -1.11 13.41
C ALA A 137 -13.90 -2.11 14.33
N ASP A 138 -13.91 -3.40 14.00
CA ASP A 138 -14.85 -4.35 14.60
C ASP A 138 -14.27 -5.09 15.83
N PHE A 139 -12.97 -5.03 16.09
CA PHE A 139 -12.37 -5.64 17.28
C PHE A 139 -12.75 -4.89 18.58
N ASN A 140 -12.80 -5.63 19.70
CA ASN A 140 -12.96 -5.06 21.03
C ASN A 140 -11.59 -4.67 21.61
N TYR A 141 -11.41 -3.40 22.00
CA TYR A 141 -10.15 -2.87 22.56
C TYR A 141 -10.21 -2.53 24.06
N THR A 142 -11.21 -3.02 24.79
CA THR A 142 -11.42 -2.65 26.21
C THR A 142 -10.20 -2.92 27.11
N THR A 143 -9.37 -3.91 26.77
CA THR A 143 -8.16 -4.30 27.50
C THR A 143 -6.88 -3.61 26.99
N GLY A 144 -6.99 -2.74 25.98
CA GLY A 144 -5.85 -2.06 25.34
C GLY A 144 -5.23 -2.80 24.15
N GLU A 145 -5.64 -4.04 23.86
CA GLU A 145 -5.30 -4.81 22.65
C GLU A 145 -6.56 -5.33 21.97
N ASN A 146 -6.48 -5.70 20.69
CA ASN A 146 -7.64 -6.11 19.88
C ASN A 146 -8.18 -7.50 20.28
N HIS A 147 -9.42 -7.68 20.73
CA HIS A 147 -10.00 -9.01 20.99
C HIS A 147 -11.25 -9.25 20.17
N CYS A 148 -11.56 -10.52 19.90
CA CYS A 148 -12.85 -10.90 19.34
C CYS A 148 -13.99 -10.35 20.23
N PRO A 149 -14.99 -9.66 19.65
CA PRO A 149 -16.15 -9.18 20.41
C PRO A 149 -16.89 -10.32 21.12
N THR A 150 -17.50 -10.03 22.28
CA THR A 150 -18.27 -11.00 23.04
C THR A 150 -19.38 -11.60 22.19
N GLY A 151 -19.44 -12.94 22.11
CA GLY A 151 -20.43 -13.66 21.32
C GLY A 151 -20.11 -13.79 19.83
N SER A 152 -19.01 -13.21 19.35
CA SER A 152 -18.50 -13.49 18.00
C SER A 152 -17.92 -14.91 17.93
N GLN A 153 -17.96 -15.50 16.74
CA GLN A 153 -17.39 -16.82 16.47
C GLN A 153 -16.28 -16.70 15.45
N CYS A 154 -15.21 -17.47 15.63
CA CYS A 154 -14.17 -17.61 14.63
C CYS A 154 -14.71 -18.37 13.41
N ARG A 155 -14.57 -17.77 12.23
CA ARG A 155 -15.08 -18.27 10.96
C ARG A 155 -14.00 -18.19 9.91
N THR A 156 -14.09 -19.02 8.89
CA THR A 156 -13.11 -19.02 7.80
C THR A 156 -13.15 -17.70 7.03
N PHE A 157 -12.01 -17.25 6.51
CA PHE A 157 -11.95 -16.11 5.60
C PHE A 157 -12.84 -16.35 4.37
N ALA A 158 -12.99 -17.60 3.90
CA ALA A 158 -13.93 -17.94 2.85
C ALA A 158 -15.38 -17.58 3.21
N GLU A 159 -15.80 -17.88 4.44
CA GLU A 159 -17.14 -17.53 4.92
C GLU A 159 -17.33 -16.03 5.11
N VAL A 160 -16.31 -15.32 5.59
CA VAL A 160 -16.38 -13.90 5.93
C VAL A 160 -16.24 -13.03 4.68
N TYR A 161 -15.18 -13.25 3.90
CA TYR A 161 -14.79 -12.41 2.77
C TYR A 161 -15.35 -12.86 1.42
N LYS A 162 -15.72 -14.14 1.27
CA LYS A 162 -16.29 -14.78 0.06
C LYS A 162 -15.34 -14.91 -1.14
N ASN A 163 -14.54 -13.89 -1.44
CA ASN A 163 -13.57 -13.87 -2.54
C ASN A 163 -12.52 -12.76 -2.33
N GLY A 164 -11.59 -12.61 -3.27
CA GLY A 164 -10.54 -11.58 -3.23
C GLY A 164 -11.06 -10.15 -3.18
N GLN A 165 -12.14 -9.84 -3.91
CA GLN A 165 -12.77 -8.53 -3.83
C GLN A 165 -13.29 -8.25 -2.42
N GLY A 166 -14.06 -9.18 -1.87
CA GLY A 166 -14.62 -9.03 -0.54
C GLY A 166 -13.58 -9.00 0.58
N LEU A 167 -12.38 -9.57 0.37
CA LEU A 167 -11.25 -9.46 1.30
C LEU A 167 -10.65 -8.06 1.24
N CYS A 168 -10.21 -7.62 0.06
CA CYS A 168 -9.54 -6.33 -0.10
C CYS A 168 -10.44 -5.16 0.31
N GLU A 169 -11.72 -5.17 -0.06
CA GLU A 169 -12.63 -4.05 0.17
C GLU A 169 -13.22 -3.98 1.58
N ARG A 170 -12.92 -4.95 2.46
CA ARG A 170 -13.58 -5.03 3.78
C ARG A 170 -12.66 -5.29 4.95
N MET A 171 -11.53 -5.97 4.75
CA MET A 171 -10.63 -6.28 5.87
C MET A 171 -10.13 -5.02 6.56
N TRP A 172 -9.73 -4.01 5.81
CA TRP A 172 -9.21 -2.75 6.36
C TRP A 172 -10.17 -1.58 6.10
N GLY A 173 -11.46 -1.83 6.28
CA GLY A 173 -12.54 -0.87 6.03
C GLY A 173 -12.49 -0.32 4.60
N GLU A 174 -12.46 1.01 4.46
CA GLU A 174 -12.45 1.69 3.16
C GLU A 174 -11.04 1.91 2.57
N ALA A 175 -9.99 1.32 3.17
CA ALA A 175 -8.61 1.57 2.76
C ALA A 175 -8.37 1.16 1.30
N PHE A 176 -8.88 -0.01 0.89
CA PHE A 176 -8.57 -0.61 -0.41
C PHE A 176 -9.81 -0.81 -1.28
N THR A 177 -9.59 -0.81 -2.59
CA THR A 177 -10.60 -1.10 -3.62
C THR A 177 -10.09 -2.19 -4.54
N TYR A 178 -10.97 -3.06 -5.02
CA TYR A 178 -10.62 -4.11 -5.96
C TYR A 178 -10.56 -3.55 -7.40
N GLU A 179 -9.36 -3.49 -7.98
CA GLU A 179 -9.13 -2.84 -9.28
C GLU A 179 -8.82 -3.86 -10.38
N THR A 180 -9.64 -3.86 -11.44
CA THR A 180 -9.50 -4.78 -12.58
C THR A 180 -8.72 -4.18 -13.76
N SER A 181 -8.49 -2.87 -13.77
CA SER A 181 -7.63 -2.21 -14.76
C SER A 181 -6.15 -2.34 -14.39
N ASN A 182 -5.29 -1.86 -15.29
CA ASN A 182 -3.84 -1.83 -15.07
C ASN A 182 -3.37 -0.67 -14.18
N ASN A 183 -4.27 0.24 -13.78
CA ASN A 183 -3.94 1.34 -12.86
C ASN A 183 -4.22 0.92 -11.42
N CYS A 184 -3.42 -0.04 -10.92
CA CYS A 184 -3.56 -0.67 -9.63
C CYS A 184 -2.20 -0.92 -8.97
N MET A 185 -2.20 -1.00 -7.65
CA MET A 185 -1.02 -1.24 -6.82
C MET A 185 -0.92 -2.71 -6.40
N VAL A 186 0.30 -3.13 -6.10
CA VAL A 186 0.64 -4.43 -5.50
C VAL A 186 1.35 -4.23 -4.17
N MET A 187 1.17 -5.15 -3.23
CA MET A 187 1.77 -5.08 -1.88
C MET A 187 3.08 -5.87 -1.79
N LYS A 188 3.57 -6.42 -2.90
CA LYS A 188 4.88 -7.05 -2.99
C LYS A 188 5.39 -6.98 -4.43
N PHE A 189 6.66 -6.66 -4.60
CA PHE A 189 7.34 -6.68 -5.89
C PHE A 189 8.83 -6.98 -5.76
N ASP A 190 9.46 -7.29 -6.89
CA ASP A 190 10.89 -7.54 -7.00
C ASP A 190 11.68 -6.24 -6.77
N SER A 191 12.40 -6.16 -5.64
CA SER A 191 13.21 -4.99 -5.25
C SER A 191 14.33 -4.63 -6.24
N THR A 192 14.68 -5.52 -7.17
CA THR A 192 15.66 -5.25 -8.23
C THR A 192 15.07 -4.47 -9.41
N LYS A 193 13.73 -4.29 -9.43
CA LYS A 193 13.00 -3.57 -10.46
C LYS A 193 12.43 -2.26 -9.92
N PRO A 194 12.12 -1.29 -10.80
CA PRO A 194 11.42 -0.08 -10.38
C PRO A 194 10.10 -0.41 -9.68
N ASN A 195 9.77 0.35 -8.63
CA ASN A 195 8.50 0.21 -7.92
C ASN A 195 7.32 0.37 -8.91
N PRO A 196 6.51 -0.68 -9.15
CA PRO A 196 5.39 -0.61 -10.09
C PRO A 196 4.27 0.32 -9.62
N ASN A 197 4.18 0.60 -8.32
CA ASN A 197 3.18 1.49 -7.73
C ASN A 197 3.47 2.96 -8.04
N ALA A 198 4.72 3.31 -8.39
CA ALA A 198 5.14 4.67 -8.68
C ALA A 198 4.50 5.27 -9.95
N GLN A 199 3.84 4.47 -10.79
CA GLN A 199 3.10 4.95 -11.96
C GLN A 199 1.58 5.02 -11.75
N VAL A 200 1.08 4.46 -10.63
CA VAL A 200 -0.35 4.37 -10.34
C VAL A 200 -0.85 5.75 -9.93
N GLN A 201 -1.96 6.16 -10.53
CA GLN A 201 -2.56 7.49 -10.31
C GLN A 201 -3.93 7.35 -9.63
N PRO A 202 -4.28 8.26 -8.71
CA PRO A 202 -5.64 8.34 -8.19
C PRO A 202 -6.64 8.55 -9.33
N LYS A 203 -7.80 7.88 -9.26
CA LYS A 203 -8.91 8.15 -10.18
C LYS A 203 -9.33 9.61 -10.00
N SER A 204 -9.13 10.42 -11.05
CA SER A 204 -9.01 11.88 -10.99
C SER A 204 -9.96 12.59 -10.02
N SER A 205 -9.42 13.37 -9.08
CA SER A 205 -10.17 14.43 -8.39
C SER A 205 -10.00 15.76 -9.14
N LYS A 206 -10.59 15.91 -10.34
CA LYS A 206 -10.69 17.16 -11.15
C LYS A 206 -9.40 17.95 -11.49
N ALA A 207 -8.27 17.75 -10.82
CA ALA A 207 -7.04 18.55 -10.94
C ALA A 207 -6.22 18.21 -12.20
N SER A 208 -6.46 17.05 -12.82
CA SER A 208 -5.75 16.61 -14.03
C SER A 208 -6.11 17.41 -15.30
N ARG A 209 -7.09 18.31 -15.27
CA ARG A 209 -7.45 19.13 -16.44
C ARG A 209 -6.51 20.32 -16.68
N LEU A 210 -5.66 20.69 -15.72
CA LEU A 210 -4.83 21.88 -15.85
C LEU A 210 -3.48 21.62 -16.56
N HIS A 211 -2.95 20.40 -16.49
CA HIS A 211 -1.65 20.07 -17.09
C HIS A 211 -1.67 19.93 -18.63
N PHE A 212 -2.81 19.55 -19.22
CA PHE A 212 -2.94 19.48 -20.69
C PHE A 212 -3.12 20.87 -21.34
N ALA A 213 -3.55 21.88 -20.59
CA ALA A 213 -3.75 23.23 -21.13
C ALA A 213 -2.41 23.95 -21.37
N TRP A 214 -1.42 23.76 -20.50
CA TRP A 214 -0.11 24.44 -20.62
C TRP A 214 0.75 23.86 -21.74
N ALA A 215 0.76 22.54 -21.93
CA ALA A 215 1.50 21.90 -23.01
C ALA A 215 0.98 22.31 -24.40
N ALA A 216 -0.34 22.48 -24.54
CA ALA A 216 -0.95 22.97 -25.78
C ALA A 216 -0.60 24.45 -26.05
N ILE A 217 -0.55 25.29 -25.02
CA ILE A 217 -0.21 26.73 -25.16
C ILE A 217 1.26 26.90 -25.58
N VAL A 218 2.19 26.13 -25.02
CA VAL A 218 3.62 26.19 -25.40
C VAL A 218 3.82 25.74 -26.85
N PHE A 219 3.09 24.72 -27.31
CA PHE A 219 3.13 24.26 -28.71
C PHE A 219 2.60 25.31 -29.70
N VAL A 220 1.54 26.03 -29.34
CA VAL A 220 0.96 27.11 -30.16
C VAL A 220 1.88 28.33 -30.22
N ILE A 221 2.51 28.71 -29.11
CA ILE A 221 3.48 29.82 -29.08
C ILE A 221 4.71 29.50 -29.94
N PHE A 222 5.23 28.27 -29.88
CA PHE A 222 6.37 27.84 -30.69
C PHE A 222 6.08 27.75 -32.20
N SER A 223 4.82 27.51 -32.58
CA SER A 223 4.42 27.46 -33.99
C SER A 223 4.08 28.83 -34.58
N LEU A 224 3.84 29.84 -33.74
CA LEU A 224 3.65 31.24 -34.14
C LEU A 224 4.94 32.06 -34.18
N LEU A 225 6.01 31.58 -33.54
CA LEU A 225 7.34 32.22 -33.50
C LEU A 225 8.31 31.66 -34.57
N ARG A 226 7.79 30.97 -35.59
CA ARG A 226 8.55 30.42 -36.71
C ARG A 226 8.16 31.09 -38.02
#